data_AF-A0A524NRJ4-F1
#
_entry.id   AF-A0A524NRJ4-F1
#
_cell.length_a   1.000
_cell.length_b   1.000
_cell.length_c   1.000
_cell.angle_alpha   90.00
_cell.angle_beta   90.00
_cell.angle_gamma   90.00
#
_symmetry.space_group_name_H-M   'P 1'
#
loop_
_entity.id
_entity.type
_entity.pdbx_description
1 polymer ?
#
loop_
_entity_poly.entity_id
_entity_poly.type
_entity_poly.pdbx_seq_one_letter_code
_entity_poly.pdbx_strand_id
1 'polypeptide(L)'
;MQGTEFITEHEKMVRGLASRLRRELSLRGDLDDLIAFGFGGLLEARRRFDPGRGVRFQTFAYHRVRGAMLDGVRKMSQLPRRAHERLEAAAETTPTAAPTALDKAFTRMSSLTTATV
;
A
#
# COMPACT_ATOMS: atom_id res chain seq x y z
N MET A 1 8.99 24.98 -7.20
CA MET A 1 8.87 24.56 -5.78
C MET A 1 7.42 24.60 -5.24
N GLN A 2 6.37 24.70 -6.07
CA GLN A 2 4.96 24.83 -5.61
C GLN A 2 4.30 23.53 -5.12
N GLY A 3 5.01 22.41 -5.11
CA GLY A 3 4.45 21.10 -4.75
C GLY A 3 4.23 20.93 -3.24
N THR A 4 5.12 21.50 -2.42
CA THR A 4 5.12 21.33 -0.96
C THR A 4 4.08 22.20 -0.27
N GLU A 5 3.88 23.43 -0.76
CA GLU A 5 2.94 24.40 -0.19
C GLU A 5 1.49 23.91 -0.22
N PHE A 6 1.10 23.26 -1.31
CA PHE A 6 -0.22 22.65 -1.47
C PHE A 6 -0.47 21.52 -0.46
N ILE A 7 0.56 20.72 -0.17
CA ILE A 7 0.47 19.62 0.80
C ILE A 7 0.29 20.18 2.20
N THR A 8 1.07 21.20 2.58
CA THR A 8 0.97 21.85 3.90
C THR A 8 -0.38 22.52 4.12
N GLU A 9 -0.99 23.12 3.10
CA GLU A 9 -2.32 23.75 3.21
C GLU A 9 -3.41 22.72 3.55
N HIS A 10 -3.31 21.51 2.99
CA HIS A 10 -4.32 20.46 3.12
C HIS A 10 -3.99 19.42 4.20
N GLU A 11 -2.81 19.48 4.82
CA GLU A 11 -2.34 18.53 5.82
C GLU A 11 -3.32 18.42 7.00
N LYS A 12 -3.82 19.56 7.53
CA LYS A 12 -4.77 19.57 8.63
C LYS A 12 -6.08 18.83 8.29
N MET A 13 -6.55 18.98 7.05
CA MET A 13 -7.73 18.28 6.56
C MET A 13 -7.49 16.77 6.53
N VAL A 14 -6.35 16.34 5.99
CA VAL A 14 -5.99 14.91 5.90
C VAL A 14 -5.83 14.30 7.29
N ARG A 15 -5.06 14.91 8.19
CA ARG A 15 -4.86 14.42 9.56
C ARG A 15 -6.16 14.35 10.37
N GLY A 16 -7.02 15.36 10.23
CA GLY A 16 -8.34 15.39 10.86
C GLY A 16 -9.25 14.25 10.37
N LEU A 17 -9.26 14.00 9.06
CA LEU A 17 -9.98 12.88 8.45
C LEU A 17 -9.47 11.52 8.92
N ALA A 18 -8.15 11.31 8.93
CA ALA A 18 -7.52 10.08 9.38
C ALA A 18 -7.88 9.77 10.85
N SER A 19 -7.77 10.80 11.72
CA SER A 19 -8.09 10.67 13.15
C SER A 19 -9.56 10.33 13.39
N ARG A 20 -10.46 10.95 12.61
CA ARG A 20 -11.90 10.66 12.67
C ARG A 20 -12.21 9.25 12.22
N LEU A 21 -11.67 8.83 11.07
CA LEU A 21 -11.89 7.49 10.50
C LEU A 21 -11.36 6.39 11.42
N ARG A 22 -10.18 6.57 12.00
CA ARG A 22 -9.61 5.60 12.96
C ARG A 22 -10.56 5.35 14.14
N ARG A 23 -11.18 6.41 14.67
CA ARG A 23 -12.17 6.31 15.75
C ARG A 23 -13.49 5.71 15.28
N GLU A 24 -14.00 6.13 14.12
CA GLU A 24 -15.26 5.67 13.54
C GLU A 24 -15.23 4.16 13.24
N LEU A 25 -14.10 3.67 12.75
CA LEU A 25 -13.91 2.27 12.36
C LEU A 25 -13.22 1.43 13.45
N SER A 26 -12.90 2.02 14.61
CA SER A 26 -12.15 1.37 15.70
C SER A 26 -10.90 0.61 15.22
N LEU A 27 -10.16 1.22 14.29
CA LEU A 27 -9.02 0.56 13.66
C LEU A 27 -7.87 0.42 14.65
N ARG A 28 -7.26 -0.78 14.68
CA ARG A 28 -6.03 -1.05 15.42
C ARG A 28 -4.75 -0.63 14.69
N GLY A 29 -4.85 -0.32 13.39
CA GLY A 29 -3.71 0.12 12.56
C GLY A 29 -3.19 1.50 12.94
N ASP A 30 -2.01 1.84 12.41
CA ASP A 30 -1.36 3.11 12.69
C ASP A 30 -2.10 4.28 12.02
N LEU A 31 -2.12 5.42 12.70
CA LEU A 31 -2.68 6.65 12.16
C LEU A 31 -1.87 7.14 10.95
N ASP A 32 -0.55 6.92 10.97
CA ASP A 32 0.35 7.38 9.92
C ASP A 32 0.08 6.66 8.58
N ASP A 33 -0.33 5.39 8.61
CA ASP A 33 -0.78 4.66 7.42
C ASP A 33 -2.02 5.31 6.79
N LEU A 34 -3.02 5.66 7.62
CA LEU A 34 -4.21 6.38 7.14
C LEU A 34 -3.84 7.74 6.54
N ILE A 35 -2.92 8.47 7.17
CA ILE A 35 -2.45 9.76 6.67
C ILE A 35 -1.78 9.59 5.30
N ALA A 36 -0.95 8.56 5.12
CA ALA A 36 -0.30 8.26 3.84
C ALA A 36 -1.31 7.97 2.72
N PHE A 37 -2.32 7.12 2.99
CA PHE A 37 -3.41 6.89 2.02
C PHE A 37 -4.19 8.17 1.70
N GLY A 38 -4.39 9.01 2.71
CA GLY A 38 -5.02 10.32 2.56
C GLY A 38 -4.27 11.25 1.62
N PHE A 39 -2.95 11.37 1.78
CA PHE A 39 -2.12 12.17 0.88
C PHE A 39 -2.09 11.62 -0.54
N GLY A 40 -2.09 10.29 -0.70
CA GLY A 40 -2.25 9.66 -2.02
C GLY A 40 -3.55 10.07 -2.70
N GLY A 41 -4.67 10.05 -1.96
CA GLY A 41 -5.97 10.50 -2.47
C GLY A 41 -6.02 12.00 -2.78
N LEU A 42 -5.33 12.83 -1.98
CA LEU A 42 -5.23 14.27 -2.20
C LEU A 42 -4.51 14.60 -3.50
N LEU A 43 -3.40 13.90 -3.80
CA LEU A 43 -2.65 14.09 -5.03
C LEU A 43 -3.49 13.71 -6.26
N GLU A 44 -4.25 12.63 -6.17
CA GLU A 44 -5.16 12.22 -7.24
C GLU A 44 -6.33 13.20 -7.40
N ALA A 45 -6.85 13.74 -6.29
CA ALA A 45 -7.87 14.78 -6.31
C ALA A 45 -7.38 16.04 -7.03
N ARG A 46 -6.14 16.47 -6.76
CA ARG A 46 -5.51 17.60 -7.46
C ARG A 46 -5.45 17.37 -8.97
N ARG A 47 -5.16 16.15 -9.42
CA ARG A 47 -5.05 15.81 -10.85
C ARG A 47 -6.40 15.76 -11.56
N ARG A 48 -7.47 15.35 -10.86
CA ARG A 48 -8.81 15.17 -11.46
C ARG A 48 -9.76 16.33 -11.21
N PHE A 49 -9.37 17.31 -10.42
CA PHE A 49 -10.22 18.45 -10.11
C PHE A 49 -10.43 19.32 -11.35
N ASP A 50 -11.70 19.67 -11.57
CA ASP A 50 -12.13 20.54 -12.66
C ASP A 50 -12.86 21.76 -12.07
N PRO A 51 -12.27 22.96 -12.13
CA PRO A 51 -12.87 24.17 -11.59
C PRO A 51 -14.14 24.59 -12.35
N GLY A 52 -14.34 24.12 -13.59
CA GLY A 52 -15.53 24.41 -14.39
C GLY A 52 -16.83 23.81 -13.85
N ARG A 53 -16.73 22.87 -12.88
CA ARG A 53 -17.90 22.22 -12.26
C ARG A 53 -18.55 23.03 -11.14
N GLY A 54 -18.00 24.20 -10.78
CA GLY A 54 -18.59 25.08 -9.76
C GLY A 54 -18.48 24.55 -8.32
N VAL A 55 -17.63 23.54 -8.07
CA VAL A 55 -17.41 22.99 -6.73
C VAL A 55 -16.04 23.43 -6.21
N ARG A 56 -15.96 23.82 -4.93
CA ARG A 56 -14.69 24.17 -4.30
C ARG A 56 -13.77 22.95 -4.23
N PHE A 57 -12.47 23.15 -4.46
CA PHE A 57 -11.47 22.07 -4.39
C PHE A 57 -11.53 21.30 -3.06
N GLN A 58 -11.60 21.99 -1.92
CA GLN A 58 -11.69 21.35 -0.60
C GLN A 58 -12.85 20.35 -0.48
N THR A 59 -14.02 20.70 -1.02
CA THR A 59 -15.20 19.82 -0.99
C THR A 59 -14.97 18.57 -1.84
N PHE A 60 -14.40 18.73 -3.03
CA PHE A 60 -14.06 17.60 -3.90
C PHE A 60 -12.97 16.71 -3.28
N ALA A 61 -11.90 17.31 -2.77
CA ALA A 61 -10.78 16.64 -2.13
C ALA A 61 -11.22 15.85 -0.89
N TYR A 62 -12.12 16.40 -0.07
CA TYR A 62 -12.66 15.72 1.10
C TYR A 62 -13.22 14.33 0.78
N HIS A 63 -14.07 14.22 -0.24
CA HIS A 63 -14.66 12.94 -0.64
C HIS A 63 -13.61 11.98 -1.21
N ARG A 64 -12.65 12.48 -2.00
CA ARG A 64 -11.62 11.63 -2.60
C ARG A 64 -10.63 11.10 -1.57
N VAL A 65 -10.16 11.95 -0.67
CA VAL A 65 -9.25 11.60 0.44
C VAL A 65 -9.89 10.56 1.35
N ARG A 66 -11.15 10.76 1.76
CA ARG A 66 -11.88 9.78 2.57
C ARG A 66 -12.00 8.43 1.86
N GLY A 67 -12.33 8.44 0.56
CA GLY A 67 -12.40 7.22 -0.26
C GLY A 67 -11.06 6.48 -0.32
N ALA A 68 -9.97 7.20 -0.58
CA ALA A 68 -8.62 6.62 -0.64
C ALA A 68 -8.20 5.98 0.69
N MET A 69 -8.51 6.61 1.83
CA MET A 69 -8.25 6.03 3.15
C MET A 69 -9.04 4.74 3.38
N LEU A 70 -10.33 4.72 3.05
CA LEU A 70 -11.18 3.53 3.18
C LEU A 70 -10.69 2.39 2.28
N ASP A 71 -10.28 2.70 1.05
CA ASP A 71 -9.73 1.73 0.11
C ASP A 71 -8.38 1.19 0.59
N GLY A 72 -7.54 2.03 1.20
CA GLY A 72 -6.29 1.62 1.84
C GLY A 72 -6.52 0.65 3.00
N VAL A 73 -7.43 0.99 3.91
CA VAL A 73 -7.81 0.13 5.04
C VAL A 73 -8.36 -1.22 4.56
N ARG A 74 -9.17 -1.23 3.51
CA ARG A 74 -9.68 -2.48 2.90
C ARG A 74 -8.55 -3.36 2.36
N LYS A 75 -7.57 -2.78 1.66
CA LYS A 75 -6.42 -3.55 1.15
C LYS A 75 -5.58 -4.15 2.27
N MET A 76 -5.38 -3.41 3.37
CA MET A 76 -4.66 -3.91 4.54
C MET A 76 -5.43 -5.01 5.27
N SER A 77 -6.76 -4.86 5.41
CA SER A 77 -7.58 -5.86 6.11
C SER A 77 -7.85 -7.13 5.27
N GLN A 78 -7.74 -7.04 3.95
CA GLN A 78 -7.91 -8.18 3.02
C GLN A 78 -6.70 -9.13 2.97
N LEU A 79 -5.57 -8.81 3.60
CA LEU A 79 -4.47 -9.76 3.76
C LEU A 79 -4.78 -10.69 4.94
N PRO A 80 -4.97 -12.01 4.74
CA PRO A 80 -5.05 -12.94 5.86
C PRO A 80 -3.74 -12.79 6.66
N ARG A 81 -3.81 -12.76 8.00
CA ARG A 81 -2.66 -12.54 8.92
C ARG A 81 -1.34 -13.23 8.49
N ARG A 82 -1.44 -14.40 7.84
CA ARG A 82 -0.30 -15.17 7.29
C ARG A 82 0.47 -14.50 6.13
N ALA A 83 -0.11 -13.51 5.48
CA ALA A 83 0.55 -12.74 4.42
C ALA A 83 1.36 -11.56 4.98
N HIS A 84 0.98 -11.03 6.15
CA HIS A 84 1.80 -10.06 6.88
C HIS A 84 3.11 -10.70 7.38
N GLU A 85 3.04 -11.91 7.95
CA GLU A 85 4.24 -12.66 8.36
C GLU A 85 5.19 -12.92 7.18
N ARG A 86 4.65 -13.13 5.98
CA ARG A 86 5.47 -13.33 4.77
C ARG A 86 6.05 -12.04 4.20
N LEU A 87 5.37 -10.90 4.37
CA LEU A 87 5.89 -9.60 3.94
C LEU A 87 6.94 -9.05 4.91
N GLU A 88 6.78 -9.27 6.22
CA GLU A 88 7.84 -8.97 7.20
C GLU A 88 9.06 -9.89 7.02
N ALA A 89 8.86 -11.20 6.81
CA ALA A 89 9.94 -12.12 6.49
C ALA A 89 10.63 -11.83 5.13
N ALA A 90 9.90 -11.25 4.17
CA ALA A 90 10.46 -10.85 2.87
C ALA A 90 11.15 -9.48 2.91
N ALA A 91 10.74 -8.57 3.81
CA ALA A 91 11.40 -7.27 4.00
C ALA A 91 12.74 -7.39 4.74
N GLU A 92 12.91 -8.44 5.55
CA GLU A 92 14.17 -8.75 6.24
C GLU A 92 15.23 -9.39 5.31
N THR A 93 14.84 -9.82 4.11
CA THR A 93 15.76 -10.33 3.09
C THR A 93 15.84 -9.36 1.92
N THR A 94 16.59 -8.28 2.11
CA THR A 94 17.15 -7.54 0.96
C THR A 94 17.93 -8.56 0.11
N PRO A 95 17.49 -8.88 -1.12
CA PRO A 95 18.27 -9.68 -2.02
C PRO A 95 19.31 -8.74 -2.63
N THR A 96 20.52 -8.75 -2.09
CA THR A 96 21.69 -8.55 -2.95
C THR A 96 21.79 -9.77 -3.87
N ALA A 97 22.17 -9.52 -5.12
CA ALA A 97 22.33 -10.46 -6.23
C ALA A 97 21.07 -10.76 -7.09
N ALA A 98 21.15 -10.18 -8.27
CA ALA A 98 20.32 -10.33 -9.45
C ALA A 98 20.52 -11.71 -10.14
N PRO A 99 19.75 -12.04 -11.19
CA PRO A 99 19.31 -13.39 -11.56
C PRO A 99 20.22 -14.07 -12.60
N THR A 100 20.42 -15.39 -12.52
CA THR A 100 20.74 -16.26 -13.68
C THR A 100 20.46 -17.73 -13.34
N ALA A 101 20.02 -18.49 -14.36
CA ALA A 101 19.72 -19.92 -14.42
C ALA A 101 18.31 -20.30 -13.90
N LEU A 102 17.30 -20.61 -14.73
CA LEU A 102 17.32 -21.29 -16.04
C LEU A 102 18.27 -22.49 -16.03
N ASP A 103 17.92 -23.53 -15.26
CA ASP A 103 17.80 -24.88 -15.83
C ASP A 103 17.18 -25.86 -14.81
N LYS A 104 15.92 -26.21 -15.05
CA LYS A 104 15.32 -27.46 -14.57
C LYS A 104 14.99 -28.29 -15.81
N ALA A 105 15.90 -29.18 -16.19
CA ALA A 105 15.59 -30.41 -16.92
C ALA A 105 16.89 -31.19 -17.14
N PHE A 106 16.79 -32.51 -17.26
CA PHE A 106 17.83 -33.39 -17.78
C PHE A 106 18.97 -33.70 -16.77
N THR A 107 18.90 -34.77 -15.97
CA THR A 107 19.04 -36.14 -16.48
C THR A 107 18.77 -37.15 -15.34
N ARG A 108 17.72 -37.97 -15.53
CA ARG A 108 17.69 -39.45 -15.36
C ARG A 108 18.39 -40.02 -14.11
N MET A 109 17.69 -40.51 -13.09
CA MET A 109 17.03 -41.83 -13.07
C MET A 109 17.93 -42.97 -13.59
N SER A 110 18.77 -43.53 -12.72
CA SER A 110 19.34 -44.90 -12.72
C SER A 110 20.37 -44.91 -11.58
N SER A 111 20.44 -45.84 -10.64
CA SER A 111 19.72 -47.08 -10.39
C SER A 111 20.17 -47.53 -8.99
N LEU A 112 19.21 -47.92 -8.16
CA LEU A 112 19.43 -48.74 -6.97
C LEU A 112 20.03 -50.10 -7.37
N THR A 113 20.65 -50.76 -6.38
CA THR A 113 20.91 -52.21 -6.27
C THR A 113 22.22 -52.68 -6.93
N THR A 114 23.20 -53.21 -6.18
CA THR A 114 23.46 -54.65 -5.92
C THR A 114 24.77 -54.71 -5.09
N ALA A 115 24.86 -55.13 -3.82
CA ALA A 115 24.75 -56.47 -3.20
C ALA A 115 25.71 -57.54 -3.80
N THR A 116 26.63 -58.05 -2.97
CA THR A 116 27.40 -59.32 -3.11
C THR A 116 28.65 -59.31 -4.01
N VAL A 117 29.84 -59.41 -3.40
CA VAL A 117 30.73 -60.61 -3.29
C VAL A 117 31.68 -60.37 -2.10
#